data_AF-A0A0B6ZX63-F1
#
_entry.id   AF-A0A0B6ZX63-F1
#
_cell.length_a   1.000
_cell.length_b   1.000
_cell.length_c   1.000
_cell.angle_alpha   90.00
_cell.angle_beta   90.00
_cell.angle_gamma   90.00
#
_symmetry.space_group_name_H-M   'P 1'
#
loop_
_entity.id
_entity.type
_entity.pdbx_description
1 polymer ?
#
loop_
_entity_poly.entity_id
_entity_poly.type
_entity_poly.pdbx_seq_one_letter_code
_entity_poly.pdbx_strand_id
1 'polypeptide(L)' 'MSLNEHALKTGVVRKGSEKIYEGTIIPTPTEESVFLALNVPFRPPEERDH' A
#
# COMPACT_ATOMS: atom_id res chain seq x y z
N MET A 1 -0.18 -5.85 3.45
CA MET A 1 -0.78 -4.95 2.43
C MET A 1 -0.15 -5.25 1.08
N SER A 2 -0.80 -4.89 -0.02
CA SER A 2 -0.27 -5.04 -1.39
C SER A 2 -0.42 -3.71 -2.11
N LEU A 3 0.68 -3.08 -2.51
CA LEU A 3 0.70 -1.84 -3.28
C LEU A 3 1.13 -2.15 -4.72
N ASN A 4 0.39 -1.64 -5.70
CA ASN A 4 0.76 -1.63 -7.12
C ASN A 4 0.37 -0.30 -7.77
N GLU A 5 0.61 -0.15 -9.08
CA GLU A 5 0.31 1.05 -9.85
C GLU A 5 -1.19 1.39 -9.95
N HIS A 6 -2.08 0.45 -9.60
CA HIS A 6 -3.53 0.63 -9.67
C HIS A 6 -4.17 0.95 -8.32
N ALA A 7 -3.68 0.34 -7.24
CA ALA A 7 -4.33 0.42 -5.94
C ALA A 7 -3.43 -0.04 -4.78
N LEU A 8 -3.72 0.51 -3.60
CA LEU A 8 -3.32 -0.07 -2.32
C LEU A 8 -4.42 -1.01 -1.81
N LYS A 9 -4.07 -2.28 -1.57
CA LYS A 9 -4.97 -3.29 -0.99
C LYS A 9 -4.59 -3.61 0.45
N THR A 10 -5.57 -3.55 1.35
CA THR A 10 -5.43 -3.93 2.77
C THR A 10 -6.01 -5.32 3.06
N GLY A 11 -5.63 -5.91 4.19
CA GLY A 11 -6.19 -7.19 4.63
C GLY A 11 -5.76 -8.41 3.82
N VAL A 12 -4.70 -8.31 3.02
CA VAL A 12 -4.14 -9.43 2.24
C VAL A 12 -3.81 -10.60 3.16
N VAL A 13 -4.46 -11.75 2.96
CA VAL A 13 -4.19 -12.98 3.73
C VAL A 13 -3.32 -13.90 2.90
N ARG A 14 -2.19 -14.33 3.48
CA ARG A 14 -1.29 -15.32 2.90
C ARG A 14 -1.19 -16.52 3.83
N LYS A 15 -1.21 -17.73 3.27
CA LYS A 15 -0.89 -18.98 3.99
C LYS A 15 0.41 -19.52 3.42
N GLY A 16 1.51 -19.20 4.10
CA GLY A 16 2.85 -19.42 3.56
C GLY A 16 3.09 -18.53 2.34
N SER A 17 3.49 -19.13 1.22
CA SER A 17 3.73 -18.47 -0.06
C SER A 17 2.45 -18.18 -0.85
N GLU A 18 1.34 -18.84 -0.50
CA GLU A 18 0.09 -18.77 -1.26
C GLU A 18 -0.80 -17.63 -0.77
N LYS A 19 -1.26 -16.79 -1.70
CA LYS A 19 -2.12 -15.65 -1.42
C LYS A 19 -3.57 -16.12 -1.42
N ILE A 20 -4.16 -16.29 -0.22
CA ILE A 20 -5.55 -16.78 -0.05
C ILE A 20 -6.56 -15.67 -0.29
N TYR A 21 -6.22 -14.43 0.07
CA TYR A 21 -7.10 -13.29 -0.13
C TYR A 21 -6.30 -12.13 -0.72
N GLU A 22 -6.80 -11.58 -1.83
CA GLU A 22 -6.13 -10.50 -2.53
C GLU A 22 -6.08 -9.18 -1.74
N GLY A 23 -6.97 -9.03 -0.76
CA GLY A 23 -7.18 -7.79 -0.02
C GLY A 23 -8.30 -6.92 -0.59
N THR A 24 -8.76 -5.98 0.21
CA THR A 24 -9.74 -4.95 -0.19
C THR A 24 -9.01 -3.70 -0.63
N ILE A 25 -9.43 -3.10 -1.74
CA ILE A 25 -8.90 -1.79 -2.18
C ILE A 25 -9.27 -0.74 -1.13
N ILE A 26 -8.30 0.05 -0.72
CA ILE A 26 -8.55 1.22 0.12
C ILE A 26 -8.51 2.49 -0.73
N PRO A 27 -9.43 3.44 -0.51
CA PRO A 27 -9.41 4.72 -1.22
C PRO A 27 -8.14 5.48 -0.86
N THR A 28 -7.29 5.75 -1.86
CA THR A 28 -6.08 6.56 -1.71
C THR A 28 -6.15 7.77 -2.65
N PRO A 29 -6.94 8.81 -2.32
CA PRO A 29 -7.14 9.98 -3.19
C PRO A 29 -5.89 10.87 -3.31
N THR A 30 -4.96 10.76 -2.36
CA THR A 30 -3.71 11.54 -2.33
C THR A 30 -2.52 10.61 -2.08
N GLU A 31 -1.30 11.03 -2.45
CA GLU A 31 -0.11 10.27 -2.08
C GLU A 31 0.02 10.12 -0.57
N GLU A 32 -0.21 11.19 0.20
CA GLU A 32 -0.19 11.17 1.66
C GLU A 32 -1.10 10.08 2.26
N SER A 33 -2.27 9.83 1.66
CA SER A 33 -3.17 8.76 2.11
C SER A 33 -2.56 7.36 1.94
N VAL A 34 -1.68 7.16 0.96
CA VAL A 34 -0.91 5.92 0.78
C VAL A 34 0.10 5.77 1.93
N PHE A 35 0.85 6.82 2.25
CA PHE A 35 1.82 6.83 3.35
C PHE A 35 1.15 6.58 4.70
N LEU A 36 0.02 7.25 4.95
CA LEU A 36 -0.79 7.06 6.15
C LEU A 36 -1.29 5.62 6.27
N ALA A 37 -1.82 5.05 5.19
CA ALA A 37 -2.30 3.67 5.20
C ALA A 37 -1.19 2.64 5.40
N LEU A 38 0.02 2.92 4.91
CA LEU A 38 1.23 2.12 5.14
C LEU A 38 1.89 2.39 6.50
N ASN A 39 1.37 3.34 7.27
CA ASN A 39 1.91 3.79 8.56
C ASN A 39 3.40 4.20 8.48
N VAL A 40 3.76 4.91 7.42
CA VAL A 40 5.10 5.48 7.21
C VAL A 40 5.01 7.00 7.12
N PRO A 41 6.06 7.73 7.53
CA PRO A 41 6.10 9.18 7.36
C PRO A 41 6.03 9.56 5.88
N PHE A 42 5.20 10.56 5.55
CA PHE A 42 5.19 11.12 4.21
C PHE A 42 6.57 11.69 3.86
N ARG A 43 7.07 11.34 2.68
CA ARG A 43 8.31 11.88 2.13
C ARG A 43 8.02 12.53 0.79
N PRO A 44 8.48 13.75 0.50
CA PRO A 44 8.34 14.38 -0.82
C PRO A 44 9.13 13.60 -1.89
N PRO A 45 8.80 13.73 -3.19
CA PRO A 45 9.45 12.98 -4.27
C PRO A 45 10.99 13.09 -4.27
N GLU A 46 11.52 14.26 -3.93
CA GLU A 46 12.96 14.54 -3.88
C GLU A 46 13.71 13.65 -2.86
N GLU A 47 13.04 13.21 -1.79
CA GLU A 47 13.61 12.33 -0.75
C GLU A 47 13.39 10.83 -1.04
N ARG A 48 12.85 10.50 -2.22
CA ARG A 48 12.54 9.12 -2.64
C ARG A 48 13.57 8.57 -3.64
N ASP A 49 14.42 9.43 -4.22
CA ASP A 49 15.49 9.02 -5.14
C ASP A 49 16.67 8.42 -4.35
N HIS A 50 16.77 7.08 -4.37
CA HIS A 50 17.88 6.31 -3.80
C HIS A 50 18.33 5.21 -4.77
#